data_AF-A0A967WV94-F1
#
_entry.id   AF-A0A967WV94-F1
#
_cell.length_a   1.000
_cell.length_b   1.000
_cell.length_c   1.000
_cell.angle_alpha   90.00
_cell.angle_beta   90.00
_cell.angle_gamma   90.00
#
_symmetry.space_group_name_H-M   'P 1'
#
loop_
_entity.id
_entity.type
_entity.pdbx_description
1 polymer ?
#
loop_
_entity_poly.entity_id
_entity_poly.type
_entity_poly.pdbx_seq_one_letter_code
_entity_poly.pdbx_strand_id
1 'polypeptide(L)'
;MLVAAIYTRQSYALAAPLAAFVWLVTHDWRRAIGLAALVGGLALVLFFALNVLTQGGFFFNVVMANVNEFEVQRLEWNLRQFRDAAPVLLLLGGVSLVLAPGRMRSWPLTVPYLIGGALSSLTIGKIGSNVNYFLELSAALSLAVGTLVAWSGRPRRRGLEQRVWLRASLLILLALQTVRLMQTTADEYFEPLERRLGFREELRELEGIVADVEGPVLADEYMGLVTLQDRPLYIQPFEVTQLAGAGLWDQTTLVEDIREREFSLILIHHFPEYAAHKERWTPEMLLAVQRAYVPSDSLANTIVYRPLGSRTRRPACPGAPWQLPTSAEMGVQWGERGLDFFGQGDENSVPVHAVADGRLTRLSHWEDAVAIQHDDPLRPGEKVWTYYAHMASASSGESYIVPGLPAGSTNVSVRAGQLLGYQGRRSERTQAMVTPWVHLRFAVVRATEDGRFPDGIGPGDILDPSPYLGIVLKTEAGTGGWQPLRCSETGS
;
A
#
# COMPACT_ATOMS: atom_id res chain seq x y z
N MET A 1 8.44 21.27 28.83
CA MET A 1 8.89 20.99 27.45
C MET A 1 9.38 19.56 27.27
N LEU A 2 10.43 19.08 27.95
CA LEU A 2 10.88 17.68 27.80
C LEU A 2 9.77 16.65 28.05
N VAL A 3 9.02 16.78 29.15
CA VAL A 3 7.87 15.91 29.44
C VAL A 3 6.82 15.98 28.33
N ALA A 4 6.46 17.18 27.88
CA ALA A 4 5.50 17.34 26.79
C ALA A 4 5.99 16.65 25.50
N ALA A 5 7.28 16.77 25.15
CA ALA A 5 7.86 16.10 23.98
C ALA A 5 7.74 14.56 24.09
N ILE A 6 8.03 13.98 25.26
CA ILE A 6 7.88 12.53 25.51
C ILE A 6 6.44 12.06 25.26
N TYR A 7 5.46 12.89 25.65
CA TYR A 7 4.04 12.60 25.45
C TYR A 7 3.51 12.88 24.05
N THR A 8 4.27 13.59 23.21
CA THR A 8 3.99 13.67 21.78
C THR A 8 4.59 12.50 21.01
N ARG A 9 5.77 12.02 21.42
CA ARG A 9 6.43 10.86 20.84
C ARG A 9 7.43 10.24 21.83
N GLN A 10 7.25 8.97 22.14
CA GLN A 10 8.04 8.27 23.16
C GLN A 10 9.56 8.28 22.88
N SER A 11 9.96 8.23 21.60
CA SER A 11 11.37 8.27 21.21
C SER A 11 12.08 9.57 21.66
N TYR A 12 11.34 10.66 21.89
CA TYR A 12 11.86 11.93 22.38
C TYR A 12 12.32 11.88 23.85
N ALA A 13 12.12 10.75 24.54
CA ALA A 13 12.71 10.48 25.85
C ALA A 13 14.24 10.26 25.78
N LEU A 14 14.83 10.10 24.60
CA LEU A 14 16.24 9.76 24.44
C LEU A 14 17.13 10.99 24.21
N ALA A 15 17.06 11.63 23.04
CA ALA A 15 18.11 12.55 22.60
C ALA A 15 18.17 13.83 23.44
N ALA A 16 17.06 14.57 23.54
CA ALA A 16 17.02 15.85 24.26
C ALA A 16 17.26 15.68 25.78
N PRO A 17 16.65 14.69 26.48
CA PRO A 17 16.94 14.45 27.89
C PRO A 17 18.41 14.06 28.13
N LEU A 18 18.99 13.19 27.29
CA LEU A 18 20.39 12.80 27.40
C LEU A 18 21.33 14.00 27.24
N ALA A 19 21.09 14.84 26.22
CA ALA A 19 21.88 16.05 25.97
C ALA A 19 21.79 17.06 27.12
N ALA A 20 20.59 17.30 27.64
CA ALA A 20 20.39 18.19 28.78
C ALA A 20 21.06 17.64 30.06
N PHE A 21 20.96 16.33 30.29
CA PHE A 21 21.60 15.67 31.43
C PHE A 21 23.12 15.80 31.37
N VAL A 22 23.75 15.42 30.26
CA VAL A 22 25.21 15.50 30.10
C VAL A 22 25.70 16.95 30.20
N TRP A 23 24.99 17.90 29.60
CA TRP A 23 25.31 19.32 29.75
C TRP A 23 25.31 19.75 31.23
N LEU A 24 24.29 19.37 32.00
CA LEU A 24 24.22 19.71 33.41
C LEU A 24 25.29 19.00 34.23
N VAL A 25 25.61 17.72 33.95
CA VAL A 25 26.70 17.01 34.64
C VAL A 25 28.03 17.75 34.51
N THR A 26 28.32 18.34 33.35
CA THR A 26 29.57 19.12 33.16
C THR A 26 29.62 20.45 33.93
N HIS A 27 28.50 20.89 34.52
CA HIS A 27 28.42 22.13 35.30
C HIS A 27 28.13 21.86 36.78
N ASP A 28 27.09 21.07 37.08
CA ASP A 28 26.62 20.70 38.41
C ASP A 28 25.81 19.38 38.36
N TRP A 29 26.41 18.29 38.86
CA TRP A 29 25.81 16.95 38.85
C TRP A 29 24.50 16.87 39.65
N ARG A 30 24.32 17.72 40.68
CA ARG A 30 23.08 17.72 41.47
C ARG A 30 21.90 18.26 40.66
N ARG A 31 22.15 19.27 39.82
CA ARG A 31 21.15 19.79 38.88
C ARG A 31 20.80 18.77 37.81
N ALA A 32 21.76 17.97 37.35
CA ALA A 32 21.50 16.90 36.40
C ALA A 32 20.56 15.83 36.97
N ILE A 33 20.81 15.38 38.21
CA ILE A 33 19.91 14.46 38.91
C ILE A 33 18.56 15.11 39.17
N GLY A 34 18.54 16.38 39.59
CA GLY A 34 17.30 17.14 39.78
C GLY A 34 16.45 17.22 38.52
N LEU A 35 17.07 17.45 37.35
CA LEU A 35 16.37 17.43 36.06
C LEU A 35 15.84 16.02 35.74
N ALA A 36 16.66 14.98 35.90
CA ALA A 36 16.25 13.60 35.63
C ALA A 36 15.08 13.18 36.53
N ALA A 37 15.14 13.50 37.82
CA ALA A 37 14.07 13.22 38.78
C ALA A 37 12.80 14.02 38.47
N LEU A 38 12.92 15.30 38.08
CA LEU A 38 11.78 16.12 37.70
C LEU A 38 11.11 15.61 36.42
N VAL A 39 11.89 15.34 35.36
CA VAL A 39 11.36 14.88 34.08
C VAL A 39 10.79 13.47 34.22
N GLY A 40 11.52 12.54 34.83
CA GLY A 40 11.06 11.17 35.05
C GLY A 40 9.87 11.12 36.00
N GLY A 41 9.91 11.86 37.11
CA GLY A 41 8.82 11.94 38.08
C GLY A 41 7.54 12.51 37.48
N LEU A 42 7.61 13.65 36.78
CA LEU A 42 6.45 14.23 36.11
C LEU A 42 5.92 13.33 34.99
N ALA A 43 6.81 12.69 34.22
CA ALA A 43 6.40 11.77 33.18
C ALA A 43 5.68 10.55 33.76
N LEU A 44 6.15 9.98 34.88
CA LEU A 44 5.50 8.85 35.56
C LEU A 44 4.17 9.26 36.20
N VAL A 45 4.11 10.42 36.88
CA VAL A 45 2.86 10.92 37.48
C VAL A 45 1.80 11.13 36.41
N LEU A 46 2.16 11.76 35.29
CA LEU A 46 1.25 11.95 34.18
C LEU A 46 0.82 10.62 33.55
N PHE A 47 1.73 9.63 33.49
CA PHE A 47 1.46 8.32 32.93
C PHE A 47 0.40 7.61 33.76
N PHE A 48 0.62 7.53 35.08
CA PHE A 48 -0.32 6.87 35.97
C PHE A 48 -1.65 7.62 36.05
N ALA A 49 -1.64 8.95 36.05
CA ALA A 49 -2.86 9.74 36.01
C ALA A 49 -3.69 9.43 34.75
N LEU A 50 -3.09 9.51 33.57
CA LEU A 50 -3.78 9.21 32.31
C LEU A 50 -4.24 7.75 32.25
N ASN A 51 -3.39 6.81 32.69
CA ASN A 51 -3.71 5.39 32.67
C ASN A 51 -4.86 5.04 33.62
N VAL A 52 -4.92 5.64 34.82
CA VAL A 52 -6.04 5.46 35.75
C VAL A 52 -7.31 6.10 35.22
N LEU A 53 -7.23 7.34 34.71
CA LEU A 53 -8.38 8.05 34.12
C LEU A 53 -8.99 7.33 32.91
N THR A 54 -8.17 6.55 32.19
CA THR A 54 -8.59 5.76 31.02
C THR A 54 -8.77 4.28 31.33
N GLN A 55 -8.71 3.87 32.60
CA GLN A 55 -8.85 2.47 33.03
C GLN A 55 -7.90 1.49 32.29
N GLY A 56 -6.67 1.92 32.02
CA GLY A 56 -5.68 1.15 31.27
C GLY A 56 -5.59 1.51 29.77
N GLY A 57 -6.55 2.29 29.26
CA GLY A 57 -6.62 2.66 27.84
C GLY A 57 -5.40 3.44 27.35
N PHE A 58 -4.79 4.28 28.18
CA PHE A 58 -3.59 5.03 27.81
C PHE A 58 -2.41 4.08 27.53
N PHE A 59 -2.12 3.15 28.44
CA PHE A 59 -1.05 2.18 28.24
C PHE A 59 -1.33 1.29 27.02
N PHE A 60 -2.57 0.84 26.85
CA PHE A 60 -2.95 0.01 25.70
C PHE A 60 -2.72 0.74 24.37
N ASN A 61 -3.31 1.92 24.19
CA ASN A 61 -3.29 2.61 22.90
C ASN A 61 -1.96 3.32 22.59
N VAL A 62 -1.23 3.78 23.61
CA VAL A 62 0.02 4.54 23.40
C VAL A 62 1.27 3.66 23.47
N VAL A 63 1.26 2.59 24.26
CA VAL A 63 2.42 1.70 24.42
C VAL A 63 2.20 0.37 23.70
N MET A 64 1.16 -0.38 24.06
CA MET A 64 0.95 -1.74 23.54
C MET A 64 0.65 -1.74 22.04
N ALA A 65 -0.23 -0.86 21.57
CA ALA A 65 -0.60 -0.75 20.15
C ALA A 65 0.55 -0.28 19.23
N ASN A 66 1.68 0.16 19.81
CA ASN A 66 2.90 0.55 19.08
C ASN A 66 4.02 -0.51 19.16
N VAL A 67 3.70 -1.71 19.69
CA VAL A 67 4.59 -2.87 19.67
C VAL A 67 4.50 -3.52 18.30
N ASN A 68 5.27 -3.00 17.36
CA ASN A 68 5.32 -3.47 15.98
C ASN A 68 6.55 -4.37 15.76
N GLU A 69 6.43 -5.29 14.81
CA GLU A 69 7.54 -6.13 14.37
C GLU A 69 8.70 -5.27 13.80
N PHE A 70 9.93 -5.76 13.97
CA PHE A 70 11.14 -5.07 13.51
C PHE A 70 11.71 -5.76 12.26
N GLU A 71 11.83 -5.01 11.18
CA GLU A 71 12.30 -5.48 9.89
C GLU A 71 13.67 -4.85 9.54
N VAL A 72 14.70 -5.69 9.48
CA VAL A 72 16.08 -5.23 9.18
C VAL A 72 16.18 -4.67 7.76
N GLN A 73 15.46 -5.24 6.79
CA GLN A 73 15.46 -4.77 5.41
C GLN A 73 14.93 -3.33 5.30
N ARG A 74 13.85 -3.02 6.03
CA ARG A 74 13.29 -1.67 6.14
C ARG A 74 14.28 -0.70 6.77
N LEU A 75 14.96 -1.09 7.85
CA LEU A 75 16.00 -0.27 8.47
C LEU A 75 17.10 0.05 7.45
N GLU A 76 17.64 -0.97 6.78
CA GLU A 76 18.72 -0.79 5.81
C GLU A 76 18.31 0.09 4.64
N TRP A 77 17.12 -0.13 4.09
CA TRP A 77 16.60 0.68 2.99
C TRP A 77 16.51 2.15 3.42
N ASN A 78 15.90 2.44 4.56
CA ASN A 78 15.74 3.81 5.06
C ASN A 78 17.08 4.49 5.37
N LEU A 79 18.03 3.77 5.99
CA LEU A 79 19.37 4.31 6.26
C LEU A 79 20.13 4.61 4.98
N ARG A 80 19.99 3.78 3.93
CA ARG A 80 20.56 4.04 2.60
C ARG A 80 19.94 5.30 1.98
N GLN A 81 18.62 5.42 1.98
CA GLN A 81 17.94 6.63 1.47
C GLN A 81 18.42 7.89 2.21
N PHE A 82 18.46 7.86 3.55
CA PHE A 82 18.93 8.99 4.34
C PHE A 82 20.41 9.33 4.06
N ARG A 83 21.26 8.31 3.89
CA ARG A 83 22.66 8.50 3.51
C ARG A 83 22.81 9.17 2.16
N ASP A 84 22.02 8.75 1.18
CA ASP A 84 22.12 9.24 -0.20
C ASP A 84 21.49 10.64 -0.36
N ALA A 85 20.57 11.00 0.54
CA ALA A 85 20.00 12.34 0.67
C ALA A 85 20.92 13.31 1.43
N ALA A 86 21.56 12.87 2.52
CA ALA A 86 22.29 13.73 3.47
C ALA A 86 23.79 13.40 3.67
N PRO A 87 24.58 13.09 2.62
CA PRO A 87 25.93 12.56 2.77
C PRO A 87 26.91 13.54 3.45
N VAL A 88 26.82 14.83 3.14
CA VAL A 88 27.68 15.87 3.74
C VAL A 88 27.30 16.11 5.20
N LEU A 89 26.00 16.13 5.52
CA LEU A 89 25.58 16.27 6.93
C LEU A 89 26.07 15.10 7.77
N LEU A 90 25.95 13.87 7.27
CA LEU A 90 26.44 12.68 7.96
C LEU A 90 27.96 12.70 8.15
N LEU A 91 28.71 13.06 7.10
CA LEU A 91 30.16 13.20 7.18
C LEU A 91 30.56 14.22 8.24
N LEU A 92 29.98 15.43 8.19
CA LEU A 92 30.31 16.50 9.13
C LEU A 92 29.80 16.18 10.54
N GLY A 93 28.67 15.50 10.68
CA GLY A 93 28.19 14.96 11.95
C GLY A 93 29.19 13.99 12.57
N GLY A 94 29.70 13.03 11.79
CA GLY A 94 30.76 12.11 12.21
C GLY A 94 32.05 12.82 12.61
N VAL A 95 32.48 13.82 11.84
CA VAL A 95 33.61 14.69 12.20
C VAL A 95 33.34 15.42 13.52
N SER A 96 32.12 15.91 13.74
CA SER A 96 31.74 16.58 14.99
C SER A 96 31.83 15.66 16.20
N LEU A 97 31.43 14.39 16.09
CA LEU A 97 31.54 13.40 17.17
C LEU A 97 32.99 13.24 17.66
N VAL A 98 33.97 13.29 16.75
CA VAL A 98 35.39 13.13 17.07
C VAL A 98 36.03 14.46 17.48
N LEU A 99 35.69 15.55 16.79
CA LEU A 99 36.37 16.84 16.94
C LEU A 99 35.82 17.68 18.09
N ALA A 100 34.51 17.64 18.33
CA ALA A 100 33.85 18.50 19.31
C ALA A 100 34.33 18.26 20.75
N PRO A 101 34.46 17.00 21.24
CA PRO A 101 35.00 16.74 22.57
C PRO A 101 36.36 17.42 22.77
N GLY A 102 36.46 18.26 23.80
CA GLY A 102 37.69 18.98 24.14
C GLY A 102 38.05 20.19 23.26
N ARG A 103 37.47 20.36 22.07
CA ARG A 103 37.73 21.55 21.21
C ARG A 103 36.59 22.55 21.13
N MET A 104 35.36 22.10 21.40
CA MET A 104 34.16 22.93 21.29
C MET A 104 33.45 22.98 22.64
N ARG A 105 33.15 24.17 23.16
CA ARG A 105 32.45 24.33 24.45
C ARG A 105 31.04 23.70 24.46
N SER A 106 30.41 23.58 23.30
CA SER A 106 29.06 23.03 23.13
C SER A 106 29.02 21.49 23.10
N TRP A 107 30.17 20.80 23.13
CA TRP A 107 30.23 19.34 23.02
C TRP A 107 29.34 18.58 24.02
N PRO A 108 29.16 19.01 25.29
CA PRO A 108 28.33 18.28 26.25
C PRO A 108 26.83 18.29 25.87
N LEU A 109 26.43 19.17 24.96
CA LEU A 109 25.08 19.23 24.42
C LEU A 109 25.02 18.55 23.04
N THR A 110 25.89 18.93 22.11
CA THR A 110 25.77 18.51 20.71
C THR A 110 26.13 17.05 20.48
N VAL A 111 27.14 16.52 21.16
CA VAL A 111 27.57 15.13 20.97
C VAL A 111 26.53 14.14 21.52
N PRO A 112 26.03 14.28 22.76
CA PRO A 112 25.01 13.36 23.26
C PRO A 112 23.66 13.50 22.54
N TYR A 113 23.30 14.71 22.07
CA TYR A 113 22.12 14.89 21.24
C TYR A 113 22.24 14.16 19.90
N LEU A 114 23.41 14.21 19.25
CA LEU A 114 23.69 13.48 18.01
C LEU A 114 23.68 11.97 18.21
N ILE A 115 24.28 11.48 19.29
CA ILE A 115 24.24 10.04 19.63
C ILE A 115 22.80 9.60 19.89
N GLY A 116 22.05 10.34 20.72
CA GLY A 116 20.66 10.02 21.03
C GLY A 116 19.75 10.08 19.80
N GLY A 117 19.92 11.08 18.93
CA GLY A 117 19.18 11.20 17.68
C GLY A 117 19.51 10.07 16.70
N ALA A 118 20.79 9.68 16.61
CA ALA A 118 21.20 8.53 15.80
C ALA A 118 20.59 7.22 16.31
N LEU A 119 20.65 6.96 17.63
CA LEU A 119 20.04 5.77 18.23
C LEU A 119 18.52 5.76 18.07
N SER A 120 17.85 6.90 18.27
CA SER A 120 16.40 7.08 18.05
C SER A 120 16.04 6.73 16.60
N SER A 121 16.84 7.17 15.62
CA SER A 121 16.59 6.90 14.21
C SER A 121 16.65 5.42 13.83
N LEU A 122 17.39 4.58 14.55
CA LEU A 122 17.45 3.14 14.30
C LEU A 122 16.10 2.43 14.54
N THR A 123 15.18 3.07 15.27
CA THR A 123 13.83 2.53 15.49
C THR A 123 12.94 2.59 14.25
N ILE A 124 13.40 3.22 13.15
CA ILE A 124 12.71 3.21 11.85
C ILE A 124 12.56 1.82 11.22
N GLY A 125 13.28 0.81 11.73
CA GLY A 125 13.10 -0.58 11.31
C GLY A 125 11.75 -1.19 11.71
N LYS A 126 10.98 -0.55 12.61
CA LYS A 126 9.63 -1.02 12.97
C LYS A 126 8.66 -0.90 11.79
N ILE A 127 7.81 -1.90 11.58
CA ILE A 127 6.71 -1.83 10.60
C ILE A 127 5.83 -0.60 10.89
N GLY A 128 5.35 0.07 9.83
CA GLY A 128 4.62 1.34 9.91
C GLY A 128 5.50 2.60 10.08
N SER A 129 6.83 2.45 10.20
CA SER A 129 7.74 3.60 10.33
C SER A 129 8.02 4.31 9.00
N ASN A 130 8.30 5.61 9.07
CA ASN A 130 8.58 6.48 7.92
C ASN A 130 9.64 7.55 8.28
N VAL A 131 9.99 8.45 7.35
CA VAL A 131 11.05 9.47 7.43
C VAL A 131 11.02 10.35 8.68
N ASN A 132 9.87 10.46 9.35
CA ASN A 132 9.72 11.19 10.61
C ASN A 132 10.64 10.68 11.73
N TYR A 133 11.11 9.43 11.68
CA TYR A 133 12.11 8.89 12.62
C TYR A 133 13.50 9.56 12.50
N PHE A 134 13.78 10.23 11.38
CA PHE A 134 15.02 11.00 11.21
C PHE A 134 14.93 12.44 11.75
N LEU A 135 13.79 12.92 12.26
CA LEU A 135 13.66 14.31 12.71
C LEU A 135 14.66 14.71 13.81
N GLU A 136 14.84 13.87 14.84
CA GLU A 136 15.83 14.14 15.90
C GLU A 136 17.27 14.07 15.37
N LEU A 137 17.57 13.09 14.49
CA LEU A 137 18.87 12.99 13.86
C LEU A 137 19.17 14.21 12.98
N SER A 138 18.21 14.66 12.17
CA SER A 138 18.33 15.85 11.34
C SER A 138 18.59 17.10 12.19
N ALA A 139 17.82 17.30 13.26
CA ALA A 139 18.06 18.40 14.19
C ALA A 139 19.45 18.32 14.83
N ALA A 140 19.90 17.11 15.19
CA ALA A 140 21.20 16.91 15.80
C ALA A 140 22.36 17.13 14.83
N LEU A 141 22.23 16.71 13.57
CA LEU A 141 23.17 17.00 12.50
C LEU A 141 23.24 18.51 12.24
N SER A 142 22.10 19.22 12.17
CA SER A 142 22.08 20.67 12.04
C SER A 142 22.84 21.37 13.18
N LEU A 143 22.63 20.96 14.43
CA LEU A 143 23.35 21.50 15.59
C LEU A 143 24.86 21.16 15.55
N ALA A 144 25.20 19.91 15.24
CA ALA A 144 26.58 19.44 15.16
C ALA A 144 27.37 20.16 14.06
N VAL A 145 26.76 20.38 12.90
CA VAL A 145 27.39 21.11 11.79
C VAL A 145 27.43 22.61 12.05
N GLY A 146 26.37 23.18 12.62
CA GLY A 146 26.36 24.60 13.02
C GLY A 146 27.48 24.93 14.02
N THR A 147 27.73 24.04 14.99
CA THR A 147 28.84 24.20 15.94
C THR A 147 30.22 24.04 15.31
N LEU A 148 30.38 23.15 14.32
CA LEU A 148 31.60 23.04 13.50
C LEU A 148 31.89 24.33 12.72
N VAL A 149 30.87 24.91 12.07
CA VAL A 149 30.98 26.18 11.34
C VAL A 149 31.30 27.34 12.29
N ALA A 150 30.67 27.39 13.46
CA ALA A 150 30.99 28.41 14.47
C ALA A 150 32.41 28.27 15.02
N TRP A 151 32.88 27.03 15.20
CA TRP A 151 34.24 26.74 15.67
C TRP A 151 35.32 27.10 14.64
N SER A 152 35.05 26.90 13.34
CA SER A 152 36.02 27.23 12.28
C SER A 152 36.31 28.74 12.22
N GLY A 153 35.31 29.59 12.52
CA GLY A 153 35.44 31.05 12.51
C GLY A 153 36.07 31.71 13.75
N ARG A 154 36.43 30.96 14.82
CA ARG A 154 37.00 31.57 16.03
C ARG A 154 38.44 32.04 15.81
N PRO A 155 38.78 33.32 16.09
CA PRO A 155 40.15 33.81 15.92
C PRO A 155 41.10 33.17 16.94
N ARG A 156 42.19 32.59 16.43
CA ARG A 156 43.35 32.16 17.23
C ARG A 156 44.57 32.84 16.64
N ARG A 157 45.52 33.27 17.50
CA ARG A 157 46.66 34.15 17.13
C ARG A 157 47.60 33.65 16.01
N ARG A 158 47.39 32.45 15.44
CA ARG A 158 48.12 31.89 14.28
C ARG A 158 47.14 31.14 13.35
N GLY A 159 47.26 31.36 12.03
CA GLY A 159 46.52 30.63 10.99
C GLY A 159 45.16 31.19 10.57
N LEU A 160 45.01 32.53 10.50
CA LEU A 160 43.74 33.19 10.15
C LEU A 160 43.25 32.81 8.75
N GLU A 161 44.13 32.81 7.74
CA GLU A 161 43.77 32.53 6.34
C GLU A 161 43.25 31.10 6.14
N GLN A 162 43.92 30.09 6.71
CA GLN A 162 43.50 28.68 6.61
C GLN A 162 42.10 28.44 7.20
N ARG A 163 41.73 29.19 8.24
CA ARG A 163 40.39 29.09 8.87
C ARG A 163 39.29 29.75 8.06
N VAL A 164 39.61 30.83 7.34
CA VAL A 164 38.67 31.46 6.39
C VAL A 164 38.34 30.48 5.28
N TRP A 165 39.36 29.85 4.68
CA TRP A 165 39.15 28.82 3.66
C TRP A 165 38.38 27.62 4.19
N LEU A 166 38.73 27.10 5.37
CA LEU A 166 37.96 26.02 6.01
C LEU A 166 36.48 26.39 6.19
N ARG A 167 36.20 27.59 6.72
CA ARG A 167 34.82 28.06 6.91
C ARG A 167 34.09 28.21 5.58
N ALA A 168 34.74 28.78 4.57
CA ALA A 168 34.18 28.90 3.23
C ALA A 168 33.88 27.53 2.63
N SER A 169 34.79 26.57 2.72
CA SER A 169 34.58 25.19 2.26
C SER A 169 33.40 24.51 2.98
N LEU A 170 33.29 24.67 4.30
CA LEU A 170 32.14 24.13 5.05
C LEU A 170 30.81 24.74 4.59
N LEU A 171 30.77 26.05 4.34
CA LEU A 171 29.57 26.74 3.85
C LEU A 171 29.21 26.31 2.41
N ILE A 172 30.20 26.13 1.54
CA ILE A 172 29.99 25.62 0.18
C ILE A 172 29.45 24.19 0.22
N LEU A 173 30.04 23.31 1.03
CA LEU A 173 29.56 21.94 1.21
C LEU A 173 28.13 21.91 1.74
N LEU A 174 27.78 22.80 2.68
CA LEU A 174 26.42 22.95 3.18
C LEU A 174 25.44 23.46 2.10
N ALA A 175 25.86 24.40 1.26
CA ALA A 175 25.05 24.88 0.16
C ALA A 175 24.77 23.75 -0.86
N LEU A 176 25.79 23.00 -1.24
CA LEU A 176 25.65 21.83 -2.13
C LEU A 176 24.73 20.76 -1.51
N GLN A 177 24.88 20.49 -0.22
CA GLN A 177 24.02 19.57 0.51
C GLN A 177 22.56 20.05 0.57
N THR A 178 22.33 21.35 0.68
CA THR A 178 20.97 21.93 0.64
C THR A 178 20.35 21.75 -0.74
N VAL A 179 21.11 22.00 -1.81
CA VAL A 179 20.66 21.74 -3.19
C VAL A 179 20.32 20.26 -3.38
N ARG A 180 21.15 19.34 -2.86
CA ARG A 180 20.87 17.89 -2.92
C ARG A 180 19.56 17.53 -2.21
N LEU A 181 19.32 18.07 -1.00
CA LEU A 181 18.06 17.83 -0.28
C LEU A 181 16.86 18.39 -1.04
N MET A 182 16.99 19.56 -1.66
CA MET A 182 15.93 20.14 -2.50
C MET A 182 15.63 19.26 -3.73
N GLN A 183 16.67 18.74 -4.39
CA GLN A 183 16.52 17.82 -5.52
C GLN A 183 15.84 16.52 -5.08
N THR A 184 16.33 15.87 -4.01
CA THR A 184 15.69 14.67 -3.46
C THR A 184 14.23 14.94 -3.09
N THR A 185 13.92 16.10 -2.50
CA THR A 185 12.53 16.46 -2.18
C THR A 185 11.68 16.63 -3.44
N ALA A 186 12.21 17.28 -4.48
CA ALA A 186 11.51 17.46 -5.74
C ALA A 186 11.25 16.11 -6.42
N ASP A 187 12.28 15.27 -6.52
CA ASP A 187 12.23 13.97 -7.20
C ASP A 187 11.29 12.98 -6.47
N GLU A 188 11.31 12.95 -5.14
CA GLU A 188 10.54 11.98 -4.36
C GLU A 188 9.10 12.44 -4.04
N TYR A 189 8.86 13.76 -3.89
CA TYR A 189 7.58 14.23 -3.33
C TYR A 189 6.73 15.04 -4.29
N PHE A 190 7.25 15.59 -5.39
CA PHE A 190 6.42 16.42 -6.28
C PHE A 190 5.38 15.60 -7.05
N GLU A 191 5.78 14.52 -7.71
CA GLU A 191 4.84 13.67 -8.46
C GLU A 191 3.80 13.02 -7.52
N PRO A 192 4.15 12.41 -6.37
CA PRO A 192 3.14 11.91 -5.44
C PRO A 192 2.24 12.99 -4.87
N LEU A 193 2.74 14.21 -4.64
CA LEU A 193 1.92 15.33 -4.19
C LEU A 193 0.92 15.74 -5.28
N GLU A 194 1.35 15.85 -6.53
CA GLU A 194 0.47 16.16 -7.66
C GLU A 194 -0.62 15.08 -7.83
N ARG A 195 -0.25 13.80 -7.77
CA ARG A 195 -1.20 12.68 -7.77
C ARG A 195 -2.22 12.79 -6.63
N ARG A 196 -1.77 13.05 -5.40
CA ARG A 196 -2.66 13.24 -4.24
C ARG A 196 -3.59 14.45 -4.38
N LEU A 197 -3.11 15.53 -5.00
CA LEU A 197 -3.92 16.71 -5.31
C LEU A 197 -4.97 16.42 -6.39
N GLY A 198 -4.66 15.53 -7.34
CA GLY A 198 -5.59 15.05 -8.37
C GLY A 198 -6.79 14.32 -7.78
N PHE A 199 -6.61 13.56 -6.70
CA PHE A 199 -7.69 12.82 -6.03
C PHE A 199 -8.69 13.68 -5.25
N ARG A 200 -8.62 15.01 -5.29
CA ARG A 200 -9.53 15.86 -4.51
C ARG A 200 -11.00 15.65 -4.83
N GLU A 201 -11.37 15.51 -6.10
CA GLU A 201 -12.78 15.27 -6.47
C GLU A 201 -13.22 13.86 -6.06
N GLU A 202 -12.40 12.85 -6.31
CA GLU A 202 -12.65 11.47 -5.89
C GLU A 202 -12.79 11.33 -4.36
N LEU A 203 -12.00 12.09 -3.59
CA LEU A 203 -12.12 12.11 -2.13
C LEU A 203 -13.42 12.77 -1.64
N ARG A 204 -13.95 13.78 -2.35
CA ARG A 204 -15.27 14.35 -2.04
C ARG A 204 -16.39 13.38 -2.38
N GLU A 205 -16.26 12.64 -3.48
CA GLU A 205 -17.20 11.57 -3.82
C GLU A 205 -17.16 10.45 -2.77
N LEU A 206 -15.96 10.05 -2.34
CA LEU A 206 -15.78 9.06 -1.27
C LEU A 206 -16.37 9.56 0.07
N GLU A 207 -16.21 10.84 0.40
CA GLU A 207 -16.86 11.46 1.56
C GLU A 207 -18.40 11.38 1.46
N GLY A 208 -18.97 11.68 0.29
CA GLY A 208 -20.41 11.53 0.03
C GLY A 208 -20.90 10.10 0.22
N ILE A 209 -20.15 9.11 -0.30
CA ILE A 209 -20.47 7.69 -0.10
C ILE A 209 -20.50 7.30 1.39
N VAL A 210 -19.54 7.81 2.17
CA VAL A 210 -19.49 7.56 3.62
C VAL A 210 -20.65 8.26 4.34
N ALA A 211 -21.03 9.46 3.91
CA ALA A 211 -22.15 10.21 4.48
C ALA A 211 -23.51 9.52 4.22
N ASP A 212 -23.69 8.92 3.04
CA ASP A 212 -24.98 8.36 2.58
C ASP A 212 -25.39 7.04 3.24
N VAL A 213 -24.46 6.30 3.87
CA VAL A 213 -24.79 5.02 4.50
C VAL A 213 -25.18 5.21 5.96
N GLU A 214 -26.15 4.47 6.47
CA GLU A 214 -26.40 4.35 7.90
C GLU A 214 -25.59 3.18 8.47
N GLY A 215 -25.03 3.30 9.68
CA GLY A 215 -24.30 2.21 10.34
C GLY A 215 -22.77 2.34 10.34
N PRO A 216 -22.06 1.32 10.88
CA PRO A 216 -20.62 1.38 11.10
C PRO A 216 -19.83 1.22 9.79
N VAL A 217 -18.70 1.93 9.71
CA VAL A 217 -17.80 1.94 8.56
C VAL A 217 -16.40 1.57 9.03
N LEU A 218 -15.77 0.61 8.35
CA LEU A 218 -14.35 0.33 8.52
C LEU A 218 -13.55 1.05 7.43
N ALA A 219 -12.42 1.62 7.81
CA ALA A 219 -11.48 2.24 6.88
C ALA A 219 -10.05 2.02 7.38
N ASP A 220 -9.12 1.75 6.47
CA ASP A 220 -7.70 1.59 6.77
C ASP A 220 -6.82 2.77 6.33
N GLU A 221 -7.41 3.68 5.57
CA GLU A 221 -6.86 4.97 5.14
C GLU A 221 -8.00 5.98 5.08
N TYR A 222 -7.68 7.27 5.10
CA TYR A 222 -8.69 8.34 5.07
C TYR A 222 -9.75 8.19 6.16
N MET A 223 -9.40 7.56 7.30
CA MET A 223 -10.31 7.30 8.41
C MET A 223 -10.95 8.59 8.96
N GLY A 224 -10.31 9.74 8.75
CA GLY A 224 -10.87 11.05 9.06
C GLY A 224 -12.21 11.33 8.35
N LEU A 225 -12.46 10.73 7.18
CA LEU A 225 -13.76 10.82 6.51
C LEU A 225 -14.88 10.23 7.36
N VAL A 226 -14.61 9.17 8.14
CA VAL A 226 -15.59 8.58 9.07
C VAL A 226 -15.87 9.55 10.22
N THR A 227 -14.82 10.11 10.83
CA THR A 227 -15.00 11.03 11.98
C THR A 227 -15.59 12.38 11.60
N LEU A 228 -15.36 12.85 10.36
CA LEU A 228 -15.99 14.07 9.85
C LEU A 228 -17.51 13.95 9.71
N GLN A 229 -18.03 12.72 9.65
CA GLN A 229 -19.48 12.44 9.66
C GLN A 229 -20.02 12.15 11.08
N ASP A 230 -19.30 12.60 12.12
CA ASP A 230 -19.63 12.39 13.54
C ASP A 230 -19.76 10.91 13.95
N ARG A 231 -19.06 10.01 13.25
CA ARG A 231 -19.06 8.57 13.54
C ARG A 231 -17.83 8.15 14.33
N PRO A 232 -17.97 7.20 15.28
CA PRO A 232 -16.82 6.63 15.96
C PRO A 232 -15.99 5.78 15.00
N LEU A 233 -14.67 5.81 15.18
CA LEU A 233 -13.78 4.82 14.58
C LEU A 233 -13.94 3.50 15.35
N TYR A 234 -14.36 2.45 14.66
CA TYR A 234 -14.56 1.13 15.29
C TYR A 234 -13.23 0.52 15.74
N ILE A 235 -12.24 0.55 14.84
CA ILE A 235 -10.86 0.10 15.06
C ILE A 235 -9.91 0.94 14.20
N GLN A 236 -8.61 0.86 14.49
CA GLN A 236 -7.56 1.24 13.55
C GLN A 236 -6.92 -0.05 13.00
N PRO A 237 -7.16 -0.43 11.73
CA PRO A 237 -6.79 -1.73 11.20
C PRO A 237 -5.30 -2.09 11.35
N PHE A 238 -4.41 -1.11 11.15
CA PHE A 238 -2.97 -1.30 11.32
C PHE A 238 -2.62 -1.81 12.72
N GLU A 239 -3.01 -1.06 13.76
CA GLU A 239 -2.69 -1.34 15.15
C GLU A 239 -3.26 -2.69 15.60
N VAL A 240 -4.53 -2.99 15.30
CA VAL A 240 -5.14 -4.27 15.69
C VAL A 240 -4.54 -5.45 14.92
N THR A 241 -4.09 -5.26 13.68
CA THR A 241 -3.39 -6.29 12.91
C THR A 241 -2.03 -6.61 13.52
N GLN A 242 -1.25 -5.60 13.93
CA GLN A 242 0.02 -5.83 14.62
C GLN A 242 -0.19 -6.54 15.97
N LEU A 243 -1.21 -6.13 16.74
CA LEU A 243 -1.55 -6.77 18.01
C LEU A 243 -2.04 -8.22 17.83
N ALA A 244 -2.86 -8.49 16.81
CA ALA A 244 -3.31 -9.84 16.47
C ALA A 244 -2.11 -10.74 16.10
N GLY A 245 -1.22 -10.23 15.24
CA GLY A 245 0.01 -10.94 14.86
C GLY A 245 0.92 -11.25 16.05
N ALA A 246 0.95 -10.37 17.06
CA ALA A 246 1.68 -10.57 18.31
C ALA A 246 0.95 -11.43 19.35
N GLY A 247 -0.30 -11.87 19.08
CA GLY A 247 -1.12 -12.62 20.03
C GLY A 247 -1.59 -11.80 21.23
N LEU A 248 -1.61 -10.47 21.10
CA LEU A 248 -1.99 -9.51 22.16
C LEU A 248 -3.43 -9.00 22.02
N TRP A 249 -4.10 -9.33 20.92
CA TRP A 249 -5.51 -9.02 20.67
C TRP A 249 -6.18 -10.16 19.90
N ASP A 250 -7.40 -10.52 20.29
CA ASP A 250 -8.19 -11.55 19.64
C ASP A 250 -9.08 -10.92 18.56
N GLN A 251 -8.84 -11.30 17.30
CA GLN A 251 -9.56 -10.78 16.15
C GLN A 251 -10.91 -11.45 15.88
N THR A 252 -11.25 -12.52 16.60
CA THR A 252 -12.38 -13.40 16.29
C THR A 252 -13.68 -12.61 16.16
N THR A 253 -14.00 -11.74 17.12
CA THR A 253 -15.22 -10.92 17.09
C THR A 253 -15.30 -10.02 15.86
N LEU A 254 -14.22 -9.31 15.51
CA LEU A 254 -14.21 -8.45 14.32
C LEU A 254 -14.41 -9.27 13.04
N VAL A 255 -13.77 -10.44 12.95
CA VAL A 255 -13.91 -11.32 11.79
C VAL A 255 -15.35 -11.85 11.68
N GLU A 256 -16.00 -12.16 12.81
CA GLU A 256 -17.41 -12.54 12.86
C GLU A 256 -18.32 -11.39 12.44
N ASP A 257 -18.14 -10.18 12.97
CA ASP A 257 -18.89 -8.99 12.57
C ASP A 257 -18.80 -8.74 11.04
N ILE A 258 -17.60 -8.92 10.45
CA ILE A 258 -17.41 -8.84 8.99
C ILE A 258 -18.18 -9.97 8.29
N ARG A 259 -18.10 -11.22 8.77
CA ARG A 259 -18.82 -12.36 8.15
C ARG A 259 -20.34 -12.16 8.20
N GLU A 260 -20.85 -11.58 9.29
CA GLU A 260 -22.27 -11.29 9.51
C GLU A 260 -22.75 -10.03 8.79
N ARG A 261 -21.84 -9.28 8.16
CA ARG A 261 -22.10 -8.08 7.35
C ARG A 261 -22.59 -6.89 8.18
N GLU A 262 -22.12 -6.78 9.41
CA GLU A 262 -22.50 -5.70 10.34
C GLU A 262 -22.01 -4.31 9.88
N PHE A 263 -20.96 -4.25 9.06
CA PHE A 263 -20.45 -3.00 8.51
C PHE A 263 -21.18 -2.61 7.22
N SER A 264 -21.68 -1.38 7.14
CA SER A 264 -22.34 -0.87 5.95
C SER A 264 -21.37 -0.57 4.81
N LEU A 265 -20.13 -0.22 5.16
CA LEU A 265 -19.01 -0.01 4.25
C LEU A 265 -17.70 -0.52 4.85
N ILE A 266 -16.86 -1.07 3.99
CA ILE A 266 -15.45 -1.34 4.29
C ILE A 266 -14.60 -0.66 3.21
N LEU A 267 -13.71 0.23 3.61
CA LEU A 267 -12.81 0.97 2.74
C LEU A 267 -11.40 0.40 2.88
N ILE A 268 -10.84 -0.14 1.79
CA ILE A 268 -9.48 -0.70 1.76
C ILE A 268 -8.65 0.05 0.74
N HIS A 269 -7.57 0.67 1.20
CA HIS A 269 -6.68 1.47 0.38
C HIS A 269 -5.52 0.65 -0.21
N HIS A 270 -5.24 0.90 -1.49
CA HIS A 270 -4.22 0.21 -2.25
C HIS A 270 -3.15 1.19 -2.75
N PHE A 271 -1.99 1.22 -2.10
CA PHE A 271 -0.85 1.96 -2.61
C PHE A 271 -0.27 1.26 -3.84
N PRO A 272 0.01 1.98 -4.94
CA PRO A 272 0.63 1.39 -6.14
C PRO A 272 2.02 0.80 -5.88
N GLU A 273 2.79 1.39 -4.96
CA GLU A 273 4.19 1.07 -4.77
C GLU A 273 4.43 -0.10 -3.77
N TYR A 274 3.47 -0.39 -2.88
CA TYR A 274 3.60 -1.46 -1.89
C TYR A 274 2.25 -1.93 -1.32
N ALA A 275 2.16 -3.19 -0.90
CA ALA A 275 0.92 -3.82 -0.43
C ALA A 275 0.58 -3.48 1.04
N ALA A 276 0.43 -2.20 1.38
CA ALA A 276 0.17 -1.75 2.76
C ALA A 276 -1.05 -2.40 3.42
N HIS A 277 -2.09 -2.71 2.64
CA HIS A 277 -3.28 -3.41 3.14
C HIS A 277 -2.94 -4.75 3.81
N LYS A 278 -1.84 -5.42 3.45
CA LYS A 278 -1.39 -6.65 4.13
C LYS A 278 -0.73 -6.41 5.49
N GLU A 279 -0.23 -5.19 5.73
CA GLU A 279 0.24 -4.75 7.04
C GLU A 279 -0.93 -4.21 7.91
N ARG A 280 -2.06 -3.87 7.27
CA ARG A 280 -3.24 -3.25 7.89
C ARG A 280 -4.40 -4.20 8.14
N TRP A 281 -4.42 -5.36 7.49
CA TRP A 281 -5.46 -6.37 7.64
C TRP A 281 -4.82 -7.75 7.69
N THR A 282 -5.27 -8.60 8.62
CA THR A 282 -4.83 -9.99 8.62
C THR A 282 -5.39 -10.73 7.40
N PRO A 283 -4.74 -11.84 6.97
CA PRO A 283 -5.27 -12.67 5.90
C PRO A 283 -6.71 -13.15 6.16
N GLU A 284 -7.03 -13.43 7.43
CA GLU A 284 -8.38 -13.87 7.82
C GLU A 284 -9.41 -12.75 7.68
N MET A 285 -9.10 -11.52 8.10
CA MET A 285 -9.98 -10.37 7.90
C MET A 285 -10.22 -10.12 6.40
N LEU A 286 -9.18 -10.13 5.58
CA LEU A 286 -9.30 -9.95 4.13
C LEU A 286 -10.17 -11.04 3.49
N LEU A 287 -10.02 -12.30 3.91
CA LEU A 287 -10.87 -13.40 3.46
C LEU A 287 -12.33 -13.23 3.89
N ALA A 288 -12.58 -12.74 5.12
CA ALA A 288 -13.92 -12.44 5.59
C ALA A 288 -14.58 -11.34 4.73
N VAL A 289 -13.86 -10.24 4.46
CA VAL A 289 -14.33 -9.17 3.57
C VAL A 289 -14.65 -9.73 2.19
N GLN A 290 -13.73 -10.49 1.59
CA GLN A 290 -13.94 -11.07 0.25
C GLN A 290 -15.15 -12.00 0.17
N ARG A 291 -15.53 -12.69 1.26
CA ARG A 291 -16.66 -13.62 1.27
C ARG A 291 -18.00 -12.95 1.60
N ALA A 292 -17.98 -11.88 2.41
CA ALA A 292 -19.20 -11.24 2.90
C ALA A 292 -19.56 -9.95 2.15
N TYR A 293 -18.60 -9.35 1.44
CA TYR A 293 -18.74 -8.06 0.76
C TYR A 293 -18.36 -8.13 -0.71
N VAL A 294 -18.87 -7.17 -1.49
CA VAL A 294 -18.50 -6.95 -2.90
C VAL A 294 -18.03 -5.53 -3.11
N PRO A 295 -17.00 -5.32 -3.95
CA PRO A 295 -16.54 -3.99 -4.28
C PRO A 295 -17.57 -3.26 -5.15
N SER A 296 -17.93 -2.03 -4.79
CA SER A 296 -18.88 -1.19 -5.52
C SER A 296 -18.20 -0.08 -6.31
N ASP A 297 -17.15 0.53 -5.75
CA ASP A 297 -16.48 1.71 -6.28
C ASP A 297 -14.98 1.65 -6.01
N SER A 298 -14.20 2.42 -6.77
CA SER A 298 -12.76 2.61 -6.56
C SER A 298 -12.43 4.07 -6.76
N LEU A 299 -12.13 4.77 -5.67
CA LEU A 299 -11.92 6.22 -5.62
C LEU A 299 -10.68 6.53 -4.78
N ALA A 300 -9.80 7.39 -5.28
CA ALA A 300 -8.56 7.81 -4.62
C ALA A 300 -7.71 6.62 -4.14
N ASN A 301 -7.55 5.61 -5.00
CA ASN A 301 -6.91 4.31 -4.71
C ASN A 301 -7.56 3.52 -3.56
N THR A 302 -8.82 3.78 -3.24
CA THR A 302 -9.57 3.12 -2.18
C THR A 302 -10.71 2.33 -2.79
N ILE A 303 -10.73 1.02 -2.53
CA ILE A 303 -11.84 0.16 -2.95
C ILE A 303 -12.91 0.22 -1.88
N VAL A 304 -14.13 0.55 -2.31
CA VAL A 304 -15.32 0.62 -1.47
C VAL A 304 -16.03 -0.72 -1.53
N TYR A 305 -16.16 -1.41 -0.39
CA TYR A 305 -16.88 -2.67 -0.26
C TYR A 305 -18.23 -2.46 0.40
N ARG A 306 -19.25 -3.11 -0.16
CA ARG A 306 -20.63 -3.13 0.37
C ARG A 306 -21.06 -4.56 0.70
N PRO A 307 -21.94 -4.75 1.70
CA PRO A 307 -22.49 -6.06 2.01
C PRO A 307 -23.02 -6.77 0.77
N LEU A 308 -22.70 -8.06 0.63
CA LEU A 308 -23.20 -8.87 -0.46
C LEU A 308 -24.74 -9.00 -0.36
N GLY A 309 -25.47 -8.23 -1.16
CA GLY A 309 -26.92 -8.40 -1.31
C GLY A 309 -27.29 -9.69 -2.03
N SER A 310 -28.57 -10.07 -2.04
CA SER A 310 -29.09 -11.19 -2.84
C SER A 310 -29.13 -10.86 -4.34
N ARG A 311 -28.00 -10.50 -4.95
CA ARG A 311 -27.94 -10.32 -6.41
C ARG A 311 -27.99 -11.69 -7.07
N THR A 312 -29.01 -11.93 -7.86
CA THR A 312 -29.06 -13.06 -8.80
C THR A 312 -27.93 -12.91 -9.81
N ARG A 313 -26.99 -13.87 -9.83
CA ARG A 313 -26.01 -14.04 -10.90
C ARG A 313 -26.74 -14.04 -12.24
N ARG A 314 -26.43 -13.08 -13.11
CA ARG A 314 -26.94 -13.06 -14.49
C ARG A 314 -25.89 -13.70 -15.39
N PRO A 315 -26.23 -14.75 -16.14
CA PRO A 315 -25.29 -15.38 -17.06
C PRO A 315 -24.96 -14.48 -18.26
N ALA A 316 -25.84 -13.53 -18.61
CA ALA A 316 -25.65 -12.61 -19.72
C ALA A 316 -26.22 -11.22 -19.40
N CYS A 317 -25.63 -10.19 -20.01
CA CYS A 317 -26.23 -8.86 -20.04
C CYS A 317 -27.40 -8.83 -21.02
N PRO A 318 -28.49 -8.08 -20.72
CA PRO A 318 -29.62 -7.96 -21.65
C PRO A 318 -29.17 -7.46 -23.03
N GLY A 319 -29.58 -8.13 -24.10
CA GLY A 319 -29.26 -7.74 -25.49
C GLY A 319 -27.83 -8.08 -25.95
N ALA A 320 -27.00 -8.71 -25.11
CA ALA A 320 -25.65 -9.11 -25.50
C ALA A 320 -25.66 -10.29 -26.50
N PRO A 321 -24.84 -10.25 -27.56
CA PRO A 321 -24.65 -11.38 -28.46
C PRO A 321 -24.18 -12.66 -27.76
N TRP A 322 -23.30 -12.51 -26.78
CA TRP A 322 -22.70 -13.60 -26.02
C TRP A 322 -22.99 -13.48 -24.53
N GLN A 323 -23.01 -14.62 -23.85
CA GLN A 323 -23.07 -14.65 -22.39
C GLN A 323 -21.71 -14.29 -21.78
N LEU A 324 -21.69 -13.95 -20.48
CA LEU A 324 -20.45 -13.71 -19.76
C LEU A 324 -19.65 -15.01 -19.63
N PRO A 325 -18.31 -14.96 -19.80
CA PRO A 325 -17.47 -16.16 -19.72
C PRO A 325 -17.39 -16.72 -18.29
N THR A 326 -17.61 -15.88 -17.28
CA THR A 326 -17.57 -16.25 -15.87
C THR A 326 -18.24 -15.17 -15.03
N SER A 327 -18.38 -15.39 -13.72
CA SER A 327 -18.86 -14.36 -12.81
C SER A 327 -17.75 -13.37 -12.46
N ALA A 328 -18.11 -12.10 -12.29
CA ALA A 328 -17.20 -11.01 -11.94
C ALA A 328 -17.75 -10.17 -10.79
N GLU A 329 -18.16 -10.83 -9.70
CA GLU A 329 -18.68 -10.13 -8.51
C GLU A 329 -17.66 -9.19 -7.90
N MET A 330 -16.37 -9.51 -8.05
CA MET A 330 -15.27 -8.67 -7.59
C MET A 330 -14.81 -7.68 -8.67
N GLY A 331 -15.58 -7.48 -9.75
CA GLY A 331 -15.32 -6.49 -10.81
C GLY A 331 -14.50 -7.01 -11.99
N VAL A 332 -14.11 -6.09 -12.86
CA VAL A 332 -13.30 -6.34 -14.06
C VAL A 332 -12.16 -5.34 -14.19
N GLN A 333 -11.11 -5.71 -14.91
CA GLN A 333 -9.98 -4.81 -15.20
C GLN A 333 -9.43 -5.06 -16.59
N TRP A 334 -9.18 -3.99 -17.35
CA TRP A 334 -8.48 -4.09 -18.62
C TRP A 334 -7.00 -4.38 -18.41
N GLY A 335 -6.53 -5.54 -18.86
CA GLY A 335 -5.13 -5.92 -18.90
C GLY A 335 -4.50 -5.67 -20.27
N GLU A 336 -3.20 -5.89 -20.40
CA GLU A 336 -2.48 -5.74 -21.67
C GLU A 336 -2.97 -6.72 -22.76
N ARG A 337 -3.54 -7.86 -22.34
CA ARG A 337 -3.89 -8.98 -23.23
C ARG A 337 -5.34 -9.44 -23.12
N GLY A 338 -6.24 -8.59 -22.64
CA GLY A 338 -7.66 -8.89 -22.51
C GLY A 338 -8.28 -8.29 -21.25
N LEU A 339 -9.53 -8.66 -21.01
CA LEU A 339 -10.30 -8.24 -19.84
C LEU A 339 -10.23 -9.32 -18.76
N ASP A 340 -9.78 -8.94 -17.58
CA ASP A 340 -9.79 -9.81 -16.40
C ASP A 340 -11.15 -9.72 -15.71
N PHE A 341 -11.74 -10.88 -15.41
CA PHE A 341 -12.99 -11.03 -14.65
C PHE A 341 -12.66 -11.58 -13.27
N PHE A 342 -12.90 -10.81 -12.21
CA PHE A 342 -12.58 -11.20 -10.84
C PHE A 342 -13.79 -11.82 -10.15
N GLY A 343 -13.70 -13.12 -9.87
CA GLY A 343 -14.74 -13.87 -9.20
C GLY A 343 -14.65 -13.79 -7.67
N GLN A 344 -15.79 -14.03 -7.01
CA GLN A 344 -15.85 -14.25 -5.57
C GLN A 344 -15.74 -15.74 -5.27
N GLY A 345 -14.65 -16.17 -4.63
CA GLY A 345 -14.44 -17.57 -4.23
C GLY A 345 -12.98 -17.95 -4.09
N ASP A 346 -12.75 -19.22 -3.76
CA ASP A 346 -11.42 -19.82 -3.72
C ASP A 346 -10.98 -20.26 -5.14
N GLU A 347 -9.70 -20.55 -5.33
CA GLU A 347 -9.20 -21.15 -6.58
C GLU A 347 -10.00 -22.41 -6.93
N ASN A 348 -10.21 -22.67 -8.22
CA ASN A 348 -10.95 -23.83 -8.70
C ASN A 348 -12.43 -23.91 -8.26
N SER A 349 -13.04 -22.78 -7.87
CA SER A 349 -14.45 -22.75 -7.41
C SER A 349 -15.39 -21.91 -8.29
N VAL A 350 -14.87 -20.88 -8.99
CA VAL A 350 -15.68 -19.98 -9.81
C VAL A 350 -15.71 -20.47 -11.26
N PRO A 351 -16.86 -20.90 -11.80
CA PRO A 351 -16.92 -21.60 -13.08
C PRO A 351 -16.71 -20.68 -14.29
N VAL A 352 -16.02 -21.20 -15.30
CA VAL A 352 -15.77 -20.56 -16.60
C VAL A 352 -16.51 -21.33 -17.68
N HIS A 353 -17.26 -20.62 -18.53
CA HIS A 353 -18.11 -21.19 -19.55
C HIS A 353 -17.79 -20.63 -20.94
N ALA A 354 -18.04 -21.43 -21.97
CA ALA A 354 -17.97 -20.97 -23.36
C ALA A 354 -19.01 -19.88 -23.62
N VAL A 355 -18.59 -18.73 -24.14
CA VAL A 355 -19.48 -17.58 -24.36
C VAL A 355 -20.50 -17.79 -25.49
N ALA A 356 -20.21 -18.71 -26.41
CA ALA A 356 -21.05 -19.09 -27.54
C ALA A 356 -20.69 -20.50 -28.05
N ASP A 357 -21.52 -21.03 -28.95
CA ASP A 357 -21.23 -22.26 -29.69
C ASP A 357 -19.94 -22.08 -30.52
N GLY A 358 -19.12 -23.12 -30.63
CA GLY A 358 -17.88 -23.01 -31.37
C GLY A 358 -17.01 -24.27 -31.39
N ARG A 359 -15.79 -24.09 -31.89
CA ARG A 359 -14.75 -25.13 -31.99
C ARG A 359 -13.57 -24.79 -31.09
N LEU A 360 -13.40 -25.56 -30.02
CA LEU A 360 -12.36 -25.37 -29.02
C LEU A 360 -11.04 -26.02 -29.44
N THR A 361 -9.97 -25.28 -29.21
CA THR A 361 -8.57 -25.72 -29.32
C THR A 361 -7.82 -25.39 -28.03
N ARG A 362 -7.06 -26.36 -27.52
CA ARG A 362 -6.10 -26.22 -26.41
C ARG A 362 -4.76 -26.75 -26.89
N LEU A 363 -3.79 -25.87 -27.12
CA LEU A 363 -2.47 -26.27 -27.60
C LEU A 363 -1.76 -27.12 -26.54
N SER A 364 -0.86 -28.03 -26.97
CA SER A 364 -0.18 -28.96 -26.05
C SER A 364 0.70 -28.25 -25.00
N HIS A 365 1.15 -27.03 -25.30
CA HIS A 365 1.95 -26.21 -24.39
C HIS A 365 1.10 -25.23 -23.55
N TRP A 366 -0.23 -25.21 -23.71
CA TRP A 366 -1.13 -24.37 -22.91
C TRP A 366 -1.53 -25.09 -21.62
N GLU A 367 -0.93 -24.66 -20.52
CA GLU A 367 -1.18 -25.20 -19.19
C GLU A 367 -2.56 -24.76 -18.64
N ASP A 368 -2.93 -23.50 -18.83
CA ASP A 368 -4.04 -22.84 -18.14
C ASP A 368 -4.98 -22.08 -19.09
N ALA A 369 -4.86 -22.32 -20.39
CA ALA A 369 -5.61 -21.60 -21.41
C ALA A 369 -6.29 -22.48 -22.47
N VAL A 370 -7.40 -21.99 -23.02
CA VAL A 370 -8.11 -22.55 -24.19
C VAL A 370 -8.56 -21.43 -25.12
N ALA A 371 -8.76 -21.75 -26.39
CA ALA A 371 -9.31 -20.84 -27.38
C ALA A 371 -10.50 -21.47 -28.10
N ILE A 372 -11.53 -20.70 -28.43
CA ILE A 372 -12.71 -21.18 -29.14
C ILE A 372 -12.95 -20.31 -30.37
N GLN A 373 -13.08 -20.95 -31.53
CA GLN A 373 -13.46 -20.27 -32.77
C GLN A 373 -14.98 -20.18 -32.87
N HIS A 374 -15.48 -19.00 -33.20
CA HIS A 374 -16.89 -18.68 -33.38
C HIS A 374 -17.12 -18.04 -34.76
N ASP A 375 -18.39 -18.03 -35.19
CA ASP A 375 -18.86 -17.04 -36.16
C ASP A 375 -18.94 -15.67 -35.47
N ASP A 376 -18.45 -14.62 -36.11
CA ASP A 376 -18.45 -13.27 -35.53
C ASP A 376 -19.87 -12.66 -35.57
N PRO A 377 -20.55 -12.46 -34.41
CA PRO A 377 -21.90 -11.91 -34.39
C PRO A 377 -21.97 -10.43 -34.78
N LEU A 378 -20.84 -9.71 -34.72
CA LEU A 378 -20.77 -8.29 -35.09
C LEU A 378 -20.33 -8.11 -36.55
N ARG A 379 -19.73 -9.14 -37.16
CA ARG A 379 -19.26 -9.15 -38.55
C ARG A 379 -19.68 -10.45 -39.25
N PRO A 380 -20.92 -10.52 -39.76
CA PRO A 380 -21.45 -11.72 -40.39
C PRO A 380 -20.55 -12.25 -41.53
N GLY A 381 -20.22 -13.53 -41.48
CA GLY A 381 -19.35 -14.20 -42.46
C GLY A 381 -17.87 -14.27 -42.08
N GLU A 382 -17.45 -13.54 -41.05
CA GLU A 382 -16.10 -13.63 -40.49
C GLU A 382 -16.02 -14.62 -39.33
N LYS A 383 -14.79 -15.10 -39.06
CA LYS A 383 -14.47 -15.89 -37.87
C LYS A 383 -13.81 -15.01 -36.82
N VAL A 384 -14.10 -15.31 -35.56
CA VAL A 384 -13.48 -14.66 -34.40
C VAL A 384 -13.12 -15.72 -33.36
N TRP A 385 -12.06 -15.47 -32.59
CA TRP A 385 -11.64 -16.34 -31.51
C TRP A 385 -11.94 -15.72 -30.16
N THR A 386 -12.29 -16.55 -29.19
CA THR A 386 -12.25 -16.17 -27.77
C THR A 386 -11.14 -16.96 -27.08
N TYR A 387 -10.38 -16.29 -26.24
CA TYR A 387 -9.25 -16.85 -25.49
C TYR A 387 -9.52 -16.73 -24.00
N TYR A 388 -9.37 -17.83 -23.28
CA TYR A 388 -9.63 -17.99 -21.85
C TYR A 388 -8.34 -18.44 -21.20
N ALA A 389 -7.79 -17.69 -20.25
CA ALA A 389 -6.52 -18.00 -19.58
C ALA A 389 -6.57 -17.74 -18.07
N HIS A 390 -5.48 -18.05 -17.36
CA HIS A 390 -5.34 -17.94 -15.91
C HIS A 390 -6.22 -18.92 -15.12
N MET A 391 -6.65 -20.02 -15.75
CA MET A 391 -7.40 -21.11 -15.11
C MET A 391 -6.45 -22.11 -14.45
N ALA A 392 -5.56 -21.64 -13.57
CA ALA A 392 -4.60 -22.48 -12.86
C ALA A 392 -4.20 -21.93 -11.50
N SER A 393 -3.67 -22.81 -10.66
CA SER A 393 -3.13 -22.46 -9.35
C SER A 393 -1.97 -21.49 -9.45
N ALA A 394 -1.96 -20.47 -8.59
CA ALA A 394 -0.80 -19.60 -8.43
C ALA A 394 0.43 -20.32 -7.83
N SER A 395 0.23 -21.35 -6.98
CA SER A 395 1.32 -21.99 -6.23
C SER A 395 1.78 -23.31 -6.82
N SER A 396 0.86 -24.19 -7.22
CA SER A 396 1.22 -25.52 -7.74
C SER A 396 1.35 -25.55 -9.26
N GLY A 397 0.81 -24.55 -9.97
CA GLY A 397 0.64 -24.59 -11.43
C GLY A 397 -0.42 -25.58 -11.90
N GLU A 398 -1.19 -26.19 -10.99
CA GLU A 398 -2.27 -27.12 -11.34
C GLU A 398 -3.30 -26.45 -12.23
N SER A 399 -3.68 -27.12 -13.33
CA SER A 399 -4.69 -26.66 -14.28
C SER A 399 -6.10 -26.89 -13.73
N TYR A 400 -6.95 -25.87 -13.81
CA TYR A 400 -8.37 -25.91 -13.45
C TYR A 400 -9.30 -26.01 -14.67
N ILE A 401 -8.74 -26.34 -15.84
CA ILE A 401 -9.52 -26.70 -17.03
C ILE A 401 -10.10 -28.11 -16.82
N VAL A 402 -11.35 -28.32 -17.22
CA VAL A 402 -12.03 -29.61 -16.99
C VAL A 402 -11.26 -30.77 -17.64
N PRO A 403 -11.22 -31.97 -17.01
CA PRO A 403 -10.48 -33.12 -17.53
C PRO A 403 -10.89 -33.56 -18.95
N GLY A 404 -12.12 -33.25 -19.38
CA GLY A 404 -12.61 -33.54 -20.73
C GLY A 404 -11.99 -32.68 -21.85
N LEU A 405 -11.17 -31.69 -21.52
CA LEU A 405 -10.48 -30.81 -22.46
C LEU A 405 -8.94 -30.87 -22.24
N PRO A 406 -8.30 -32.03 -22.43
CA PRO A 406 -6.86 -32.19 -22.19
C PRO A 406 -6.01 -31.32 -23.12
N ALA A 407 -4.77 -31.05 -22.74
CA ALA A 407 -3.81 -30.36 -23.59
C ALA A 407 -3.60 -31.13 -24.92
N GLY A 408 -3.57 -30.40 -26.04
CA GLY A 408 -3.55 -30.97 -27.38
C GLY A 408 -4.94 -31.19 -28.02
N SER A 409 -6.03 -30.86 -27.32
CA SER A 409 -7.39 -30.90 -27.88
C SER A 409 -7.52 -29.94 -29.06
N THR A 410 -8.03 -30.40 -30.19
CA THR A 410 -8.23 -29.57 -31.39
C THR A 410 -9.63 -29.80 -31.98
N ASN A 411 -10.27 -28.70 -32.41
CA ASN A 411 -11.57 -28.70 -33.09
C ASN A 411 -12.73 -29.39 -32.33
N VAL A 412 -12.67 -29.36 -30.99
CA VAL A 412 -13.69 -29.95 -30.11
C VAL A 412 -14.95 -29.09 -30.14
N SER A 413 -16.11 -29.68 -30.47
CA SER A 413 -17.37 -28.94 -30.46
C SER A 413 -17.76 -28.57 -29.03
N VAL A 414 -18.04 -27.30 -28.80
CA VAL A 414 -18.55 -26.79 -27.51
C VAL A 414 -19.81 -25.98 -27.71
N ARG A 415 -20.69 -25.99 -26.71
CA ARG A 415 -21.94 -25.20 -26.72
C ARG A 415 -21.82 -23.97 -25.83
N ALA A 416 -22.57 -22.93 -26.16
CA ALA A 416 -22.80 -21.80 -25.26
C ALA A 416 -23.26 -22.32 -23.89
N GLY A 417 -22.63 -21.84 -22.81
CA GLY A 417 -22.94 -22.31 -21.45
C GLY A 417 -22.16 -23.55 -21.02
N GLN A 418 -21.39 -24.20 -21.89
CA GLN A 418 -20.61 -25.36 -21.51
C GLN A 418 -19.46 -24.98 -20.56
N LEU A 419 -19.33 -25.71 -19.46
CA LEU A 419 -18.24 -25.56 -18.50
C LEU A 419 -16.89 -25.92 -19.16
N LEU A 420 -15.94 -24.99 -19.07
CA LEU A 420 -14.58 -25.12 -19.58
C LEU A 420 -13.57 -25.37 -18.45
N GLY A 421 -13.83 -24.83 -17.28
CA GLY A 421 -12.93 -24.87 -16.14
C GLY A 421 -13.36 -23.92 -15.04
N TYR A 422 -12.41 -23.50 -14.22
CA TYR A 422 -12.63 -22.59 -13.12
C TYR A 422 -11.54 -21.51 -13.06
N GLN A 423 -11.88 -20.35 -12.50
CA GLN A 423 -10.92 -19.26 -12.30
C GLN A 423 -9.76 -19.69 -11.39
N GLY A 424 -8.57 -19.18 -11.67
CA GLY A 424 -7.35 -19.38 -10.88
C GLY A 424 -6.80 -18.06 -10.33
N ARG A 425 -5.61 -18.09 -9.72
CA ARG A 425 -4.88 -16.88 -9.33
C ARG A 425 -3.56 -16.70 -10.09
N ARG A 426 -3.30 -17.51 -11.12
CA ARG A 426 -2.12 -17.33 -11.96
C ARG A 426 -2.16 -15.96 -12.61
N SER A 427 -1.05 -15.22 -12.52
CA SER A 427 -0.93 -13.89 -13.12
C SER A 427 0.46 -13.74 -13.73
N GLU A 428 0.53 -13.15 -14.92
CA GLU A 428 1.79 -12.76 -15.58
C GLU A 428 2.41 -11.49 -14.95
N ARG A 429 1.73 -10.84 -13.99
CA ARG A 429 2.14 -9.54 -13.43
C ARG A 429 3.07 -9.72 -12.23
N THR A 430 4.28 -9.18 -12.31
CA THR A 430 5.34 -9.38 -11.31
C THR A 430 5.34 -8.44 -10.11
N GLN A 431 4.56 -7.34 -10.04
CA GLN A 431 4.67 -6.47 -8.85
C GLN A 431 3.53 -5.49 -8.48
N ALA A 432 2.73 -4.95 -9.41
CA ALA A 432 1.91 -3.77 -9.09
C ALA A 432 0.50 -4.03 -8.54
N MET A 433 -0.12 -5.18 -8.85
CA MET A 433 -1.37 -5.64 -8.21
C MET A 433 -1.39 -7.16 -8.31
N VAL A 434 -0.89 -7.86 -7.30
CA VAL A 434 -1.38 -9.21 -7.04
C VAL A 434 -2.78 -8.99 -6.49
N THR A 435 -3.80 -8.98 -7.36
CA THR A 435 -5.16 -9.00 -6.85
C THR A 435 -5.32 -10.32 -6.09
N PRO A 436 -5.79 -10.30 -4.83
CA PRO A 436 -5.98 -11.54 -4.08
C PRO A 436 -7.15 -12.37 -4.62
N TRP A 437 -7.89 -11.87 -5.62
CA TRP A 437 -9.06 -12.52 -6.16
C TRP A 437 -8.68 -13.52 -7.24
N VAL A 438 -9.43 -14.61 -7.28
CA VAL A 438 -9.45 -15.48 -8.45
C VAL A 438 -9.92 -14.67 -9.65
N HIS A 439 -9.38 -14.99 -10.81
CA HIS A 439 -9.78 -14.33 -12.04
C HIS A 439 -9.69 -15.24 -13.26
N LEU A 440 -10.40 -14.83 -14.30
CA LEU A 440 -10.25 -15.32 -15.66
C LEU A 440 -9.70 -14.17 -16.51
N ARG A 441 -8.67 -14.44 -17.31
CA ARG A 441 -8.32 -13.56 -18.43
C ARG A 441 -9.12 -13.96 -19.67
N PHE A 442 -9.94 -13.05 -20.17
CA PHE A 442 -10.75 -13.25 -21.36
C PHE A 442 -10.39 -12.25 -22.46
N ALA A 443 -10.14 -12.73 -23.66
CA ALA A 443 -9.88 -11.88 -24.83
C ALA A 443 -10.70 -12.31 -26.04
N VAL A 444 -11.15 -11.34 -26.82
CA VAL A 444 -11.65 -11.57 -28.17
C VAL A 444 -10.49 -11.30 -29.12
N VAL A 445 -10.17 -12.27 -29.98
CA VAL A 445 -8.98 -12.26 -30.83
C VAL A 445 -9.41 -12.39 -32.28
N ARG A 446 -8.86 -11.53 -33.14
CA ARG A 446 -9.10 -11.59 -34.57
C ARG A 446 -8.54 -12.90 -35.14
N ALA A 447 -9.32 -13.57 -35.99
CA ALA A 447 -8.82 -14.71 -36.72
C ALA A 447 -7.82 -14.27 -37.82
N THR A 448 -6.87 -15.13 -38.17
CA THR A 448 -6.04 -14.90 -39.36
C THR A 448 -6.89 -15.02 -40.64
N GLU A 449 -6.35 -14.63 -41.80
CA GLU A 449 -7.08 -14.73 -43.09
C GLU A 449 -7.60 -16.15 -43.38
N ASP A 450 -6.87 -17.18 -42.93
CA ASP A 450 -7.27 -18.59 -43.06
C ASP A 450 -8.26 -19.05 -41.96
N GLY A 451 -8.71 -18.14 -41.10
CA GLY A 451 -9.56 -18.43 -39.94
C GLY A 451 -8.82 -19.02 -38.73
N ARG A 452 -7.51 -19.27 -38.81
CA ARG A 452 -6.74 -19.91 -37.72
C ARG A 452 -6.54 -18.98 -36.53
N PHE A 453 -6.28 -19.57 -35.36
CA PHE A 453 -5.82 -18.81 -34.19
C PHE A 453 -4.40 -18.29 -34.48
N PRO A 454 -4.07 -17.02 -34.16
CA PRO A 454 -2.75 -16.47 -34.44
C PRO A 454 -1.66 -17.16 -33.61
N ASP A 455 -0.45 -17.28 -34.16
CA ASP A 455 0.70 -17.93 -33.48
C ASP A 455 1.17 -17.17 -32.21
N GLY A 456 0.76 -15.91 -32.07
CA GLY A 456 0.90 -15.11 -30.85
C GLY A 456 -0.16 -14.01 -30.79
N ILE A 457 -0.57 -13.62 -29.58
CA ILE A 457 -1.56 -12.56 -29.36
C ILE A 457 -0.82 -11.23 -29.16
N GLY A 458 -0.78 -10.38 -30.19
CA GLY A 458 -0.29 -9.01 -30.09
C GLY A 458 -1.39 -8.01 -29.73
N PRO A 459 -1.05 -6.77 -29.32
CA PRO A 459 -2.05 -5.73 -29.02
C PRO A 459 -3.00 -5.42 -30.19
N GLY A 460 -2.55 -5.59 -31.43
CA GLY A 460 -3.36 -5.37 -32.63
C GLY A 460 -4.38 -6.48 -32.94
N ASP A 461 -4.23 -7.65 -32.31
CA ASP A 461 -5.07 -8.82 -32.55
C ASP A 461 -6.28 -8.87 -31.60
N ILE A 462 -6.23 -8.11 -30.50
CA ILE A 462 -7.26 -8.09 -29.47
C ILE A 462 -8.35 -7.09 -29.85
N LEU A 463 -9.58 -7.57 -29.88
CA LEU A 463 -10.79 -6.77 -30.07
C LEU A 463 -11.38 -6.40 -28.72
N ASP A 464 -12.11 -5.30 -28.66
CA ASP A 464 -12.89 -4.92 -27.48
C ASP A 464 -14.00 -5.97 -27.22
N PRO A 465 -13.98 -6.70 -26.09
CA PRO A 465 -15.04 -7.65 -25.73
C PRO A 465 -16.36 -6.97 -25.35
N SER A 466 -16.37 -5.67 -25.06
CA SER A 466 -17.54 -4.97 -24.51
C SER A 466 -18.79 -5.08 -25.39
N PRO A 467 -18.72 -4.87 -26.73
CA PRO A 467 -19.88 -5.02 -27.62
C PRO A 467 -20.36 -6.47 -27.75
N TYR A 468 -19.48 -7.45 -27.58
CA TYR A 468 -19.85 -8.87 -27.62
C TYR A 468 -20.58 -9.32 -26.34
N LEU A 469 -20.19 -8.76 -25.19
CA LEU A 469 -20.71 -9.14 -23.88
C LEU A 469 -21.82 -8.22 -23.36
N GLY A 470 -22.11 -7.11 -24.06
CA GLY A 470 -23.09 -6.11 -23.64
C GLY A 470 -22.73 -5.42 -22.34
N ILE A 471 -21.45 -5.12 -22.13
CA ILE A 471 -20.92 -4.47 -20.91
C ILE A 471 -20.40 -3.07 -21.22
N VAL A 472 -20.27 -2.24 -20.17
CA VAL A 472 -19.70 -0.89 -20.27
C VAL A 472 -18.41 -0.84 -19.47
N LEU A 473 -17.33 -0.40 -20.12
CA LEU A 473 -16.04 -0.14 -19.49
C LEU A 473 -15.76 1.36 -19.48
N LYS A 474 -15.40 1.90 -18.31
CA LYS A 474 -14.81 3.23 -18.18
C LYS A 474 -13.39 3.18 -18.77
N THR A 475 -13.19 3.82 -19.91
CA THR A 475 -11.87 4.04 -20.54
C THR A 475 -11.34 5.40 -20.11
N GLU A 476 -10.80 5.50 -18.89
CA GLU A 476 -10.04 6.69 -18.51
C GLU A 476 -8.62 6.63 -19.09
N ALA A 477 -8.16 7.79 -19.55
CA ALA A 477 -6.89 7.97 -20.23
C ALA A 477 -5.73 7.66 -19.30
N GLY A 478 -5.15 6.47 -19.44
CA GLY A 478 -3.86 6.13 -18.85
C GLY A 478 -3.93 5.32 -17.55
N THR A 479 -4.75 4.27 -17.51
CA THR A 479 -4.42 2.91 -17.00
C THR A 479 -5.73 2.12 -16.92
N GLY A 480 -5.71 0.86 -17.35
CA GLY A 480 -6.83 -0.07 -17.16
C GLY A 480 -7.07 -0.33 -15.67
N GLY A 481 -7.74 0.59 -15.00
CA GLY A 481 -8.11 0.49 -13.60
C GLY A 481 -9.15 -0.58 -13.37
N TRP A 482 -9.20 -1.11 -12.14
CA TRP A 482 -10.28 -1.96 -11.70
C TRP A 482 -11.62 -1.18 -11.74
N GLN A 483 -12.70 -1.84 -12.12
CA GLN A 483 -14.05 -1.26 -12.10
C GLN A 483 -15.13 -2.32 -11.86
N PRO A 484 -16.29 -1.96 -11.27
CA PRO A 484 -17.42 -2.89 -11.17
C PRO A 484 -17.96 -3.27 -12.55
N LEU A 485 -18.34 -4.54 -12.75
CA LEU A 485 -18.98 -4.98 -13.98
C LEU A 485 -20.38 -4.34 -14.11
N ARG A 486 -20.63 -3.64 -15.21
CA ARG A 486 -21.94 -3.03 -15.55
C ARG A 486 -22.38 -3.47 -16.93
N CYS A 487 -23.64 -3.90 -17.06
CA CYS A 487 -24.26 -4.17 -18.36
C CYS A 487 -24.64 -2.85 -19.05
N SER A 488 -24.64 -2.82 -20.38
CA SER A 488 -25.14 -1.66 -21.12
C SER A 488 -26.66 -1.54 -20.96
N GLU A 489 -27.12 -0.35 -20.65
CA GLU A 489 -28.55 -0.03 -20.71
C GLU A 489 -28.92 0.28 -22.17
N THR A 490 -29.07 -0.75 -22.99
CA THR A 490 -29.59 -0.61 -24.35
C THR A 490 -30.72 -1.59 -24.58
N GLY A 491 -31.96 -1.07 -24.59
CA GLY A 491 -33.14 -1.83 -24.97
C GLY A 491 -34.50 -1.22 -24.60
N SER A 492 -34.78 0.02 -24.99
CA SER A 492 -36.07 0.36 -25.59
C SER A 492 -35.83 1.21 -26.84
#